data_AF-A0A2D9I6B4-F1
#
_entry.id   AF-A0A2D9I6B4-F1
#
_cell.length_a   1.000
_cell.length_b   1.000
_cell.length_c   1.000
_cell.angle_alpha   90.00
_cell.angle_beta   90.00
_cell.angle_gamma   90.00
#
_symmetry.space_group_name_H-M   'P 1'
#
loop_
_entity.id
_entity.type
_entity.pdbx_description
1 polymer ?
#
loop_
_entity_poly.entity_id
_entity_poly.type
_entity_poly.pdbx_seq_one_letter_code
_entity_poly.pdbx_strand_id
1 'polypeptide(L)'
;MLDGLRQSLAERYERHKHRPFLEACMATCALVAIADGEVSLSERGRLDQIIDAIDRLSIFDVHEAIDLFNETIEAIKADPAQGREDALKPIADCRSDAGDAVLLVKVALAVGQVDGVLLPSERAQCEIICEALGLTLSDFE
;
A
#
# COMPACT_ATOMS: atom_id res chain seq x y z
N MET A 1 -9.24 -36.59 1.65
CA MET A 1 -7.80 -36.37 1.35
C MET A 1 -7.60 -35.50 0.11
N LEU A 2 -8.31 -35.74 -1.00
CA LEU A 2 -8.24 -34.90 -2.21
C LEU A 2 -8.88 -33.51 -2.03
N ASP A 3 -9.96 -33.39 -1.24
CA ASP A 3 -10.63 -32.09 -1.04
C ASP A 3 -9.80 -31.11 -0.19
N GLY A 4 -9.08 -31.60 0.84
CA GLY A 4 -8.15 -30.76 1.62
C GLY A 4 -6.92 -30.31 0.82
N LEU A 5 -6.47 -31.12 -0.14
CA LEU A 5 -5.42 -30.70 -1.10
C LEU A 5 -5.92 -29.64 -2.07
N ARG A 6 -7.16 -29.75 -2.55
CA ARG A 6 -7.76 -28.73 -3.43
C ARG A 6 -7.95 -27.40 -2.72
N GLN A 7 -8.42 -27.43 -1.47
CA GLN A 7 -8.62 -26.22 -0.67
C GLN A 7 -7.29 -25.50 -0.38
N SER A 8 -6.26 -26.22 0.07
CA SER A 8 -4.95 -25.62 0.33
C SER A 8 -4.25 -25.09 -0.94
N LEU A 9 -4.48 -25.71 -2.11
CA LEU A 9 -4.00 -25.19 -3.39
C LEU A 9 -4.74 -23.93 -3.82
N ALA A 10 -6.07 -23.88 -3.65
CA ALA A 10 -6.86 -22.70 -3.99
C ALA A 10 -6.48 -21.51 -3.11
N GLU A 11 -6.31 -21.70 -1.81
CA GLU A 11 -5.86 -20.66 -0.88
C GLU A 11 -4.48 -20.12 -1.26
N ARG A 12 -3.52 -21.00 -1.55
CA ARG A 12 -2.18 -20.58 -2.00
C ARG A 12 -2.20 -19.83 -3.33
N TYR A 13 -3.09 -20.23 -4.24
CA TYR A 13 -3.24 -19.57 -5.53
C TYR A 13 -3.80 -18.16 -5.39
N GLU A 14 -4.88 -17.98 -4.63
CA GLU A 14 -5.44 -16.63 -4.36
C GLU A 14 -4.43 -15.76 -3.61
N ARG A 15 -3.69 -16.32 -2.65
CA ARG A 15 -2.63 -15.58 -1.94
C ARG A 15 -1.55 -15.11 -2.91
N HIS A 16 -1.06 -15.99 -3.78
CA HIS A 16 -0.05 -15.61 -4.77
C HIS A 16 -0.56 -14.54 -5.75
N LYS A 17 -1.83 -14.62 -6.14
CA LYS A 17 -2.47 -13.65 -7.04
C LYS A 17 -2.62 -12.27 -6.40
N HIS A 18 -2.93 -12.20 -5.11
CA HIS A 18 -3.15 -10.93 -4.40
C HIS A 18 -1.88 -10.33 -3.77
N ARG A 19 -0.78 -11.09 -3.75
CA ARG A 19 0.49 -10.66 -3.15
C ARG A 19 1.07 -9.39 -3.78
N PRO A 20 1.10 -9.22 -5.12
CA PRO A 20 1.58 -7.97 -5.73
C PRO A 20 0.77 -6.75 -5.28
N PHE A 21 -0.54 -6.91 -5.11
CA PHE A 21 -1.40 -5.83 -4.64
C PHE A 21 -1.14 -5.48 -3.16
N LEU A 22 -0.88 -6.49 -2.31
CA LEU A 22 -0.45 -6.25 -0.92
C LEU A 22 0.85 -5.43 -0.88
N GLU A 23 1.84 -5.81 -1.68
CA GLU A 23 3.12 -5.11 -1.76
C GLU A 23 2.95 -3.66 -2.21
N ALA A 24 2.13 -3.43 -3.25
CA ALA A 24 1.78 -2.08 -3.70
C ALA A 24 1.07 -1.26 -2.62
N CYS A 25 0.15 -1.88 -1.88
CA CYS A 25 -0.60 -1.25 -0.79
C CYS A 25 0.34 -0.83 0.35
N MET A 26 1.24 -1.72 0.79
CA MET A 26 2.18 -1.43 1.86
C MET A 26 3.24 -0.40 1.43
N ALA A 27 3.71 -0.46 0.18
CA ALA A 27 4.60 0.54 -0.39
C ALA A 27 3.94 1.93 -0.46
N THR A 28 2.67 1.99 -0.86
CA THR A 28 1.85 3.21 -0.85
C THR A 28 1.77 3.81 0.55
N CYS A 29 1.45 2.98 1.55
CA CYS A 29 1.38 3.42 2.93
C CYS A 29 2.75 3.94 3.41
N ALA A 30 3.84 3.24 3.08
CA ALA A 30 5.18 3.61 3.50
C ALA A 30 5.64 4.95 2.90
N LEU A 31 5.37 5.19 1.62
CA LEU A 31 5.72 6.45 0.95
C LEU A 31 4.99 7.65 1.58
N VAL A 32 3.70 7.51 1.87
CA VAL A 32 2.92 8.57 2.52
C VAL A 32 3.38 8.78 3.96
N ALA A 33 3.55 7.70 4.74
CA ALA A 33 3.91 7.79 6.14
C ALA A 33 5.35 8.29 6.40
N ILE A 34 6.24 8.24 5.41
CA ILE A 34 7.60 8.79 5.52
C ILE A 34 7.74 10.17 4.88
N ALA A 35 6.62 10.79 4.45
CA ALA A 35 6.63 12.04 3.70
C ALA A 35 7.36 13.17 4.42
N ASP A 36 7.25 13.24 5.75
CA ASP A 36 7.90 14.22 6.62
C ASP A 36 9.20 13.72 7.27
N GLY A 37 9.57 12.46 7.03
CA GLY A 37 10.78 11.81 7.53
C GLY A 37 10.60 10.97 8.79
N GLU A 38 9.44 11.01 9.46
CA GLU A 38 9.17 10.21 10.66
C GLU A 38 7.79 9.54 10.62
N VAL A 39 7.77 8.22 10.81
CA VAL A 39 6.51 7.47 10.86
C VAL A 39 5.90 7.58 12.26
N SER A 40 4.71 8.16 12.37
CA SER A 40 3.95 8.26 13.62
C SER A 40 3.29 6.93 14.01
N LEU A 41 2.97 6.78 15.30
CA LEU A 41 2.18 5.65 15.78
C LEU A 41 0.76 5.64 15.19
N SER A 42 0.21 6.81 14.88
CA SER A 42 -1.13 6.94 14.32
C SER A 42 -1.22 6.40 12.90
N GLU A 43 -0.18 6.59 12.09
CA GLU A 43 -0.12 6.05 10.72
C GLU A 43 0.07 4.54 10.73
N ARG A 44 0.91 4.01 11.65
CA ARG A 44 1.05 2.56 11.84
C ARG A 44 -0.28 1.90 12.22
N GLY A 45 -1.05 2.54 13.11
CA GLY A 45 -2.36 2.02 13.52
C GLY A 45 -3.42 1.98 12.42
N ARG A 46 -3.18 2.61 11.26
CA ARG A 46 -4.09 2.56 10.10
C ARG A 46 -3.87 1.33 9.23
N LEU A 47 -2.71 0.68 9.31
CA LEU A 47 -2.40 -0.50 8.50
C LEU A 47 -3.41 -1.61 8.76
N ASP A 48 -3.71 -1.89 10.03
CA ASP A 48 -4.71 -2.88 10.43
C ASP A 48 -6.08 -2.57 9.81
N GLN A 49 -6.49 -1.30 9.85
CA GLN A 49 -7.77 -0.85 9.28
C GLN A 49 -7.81 -0.99 7.76
N ILE A 50 -6.69 -0.74 7.07
CA ILE A 50 -6.59 -0.86 5.62
C ILE A 50 -6.67 -2.33 5.19
N ILE A 51 -5.99 -3.22 5.93
CA ILE A 51 -6.00 -4.67 5.66
C ILE A 51 -7.40 -5.23 5.88
N ASP A 52 -8.07 -4.84 6.96
CA ASP A 52 -9.44 -5.26 7.28
C ASP A 52 -10.47 -4.67 6.31
N ALA A 53 -10.27 -3.43 5.84
CA ALA A 53 -11.20 -2.77 4.92
C ALA A 53 -11.16 -3.31 3.49
N ILE A 54 -10.08 -4.00 3.11
CA ILE A 54 -9.90 -4.52 1.76
C ILE A 54 -10.08 -6.04 1.79
N ASP A 55 -11.26 -6.52 1.39
CA ASP A 55 -11.63 -7.95 1.41
C ASP A 55 -10.57 -8.90 0.82
N ARG A 56 -9.87 -8.49 -0.25
CA ARG A 56 -8.83 -9.31 -0.89
C ARG A 56 -7.51 -9.36 -0.13
N LEU A 57 -7.32 -8.49 0.86
CA LEU A 57 -6.13 -8.50 1.73
C LEU A 57 -6.37 -9.32 3.00
N SER A 58 -7.61 -9.65 3.34
CA SER A 58 -7.96 -10.44 4.53
C SER A 58 -7.42 -11.87 4.54
N ILE A 59 -6.88 -12.34 3.41
CA ILE A 59 -6.18 -13.62 3.24
C ILE A 59 -4.73 -13.58 3.76
N PHE A 60 -4.16 -12.38 3.92
CA PHE A 60 -2.82 -12.18 4.45
C PHE A 60 -2.84 -12.01 5.96
N ASP A 61 -1.72 -12.34 6.59
CA ASP A 61 -1.52 -12.04 8.00
C ASP A 61 -1.19 -10.55 8.14
N VAL A 62 -1.78 -9.88 9.13
CA VAL A 62 -1.49 -8.46 9.41
C VAL A 62 0.00 -8.25 9.69
N HIS A 63 0.67 -9.21 10.34
CA HIS A 63 2.11 -9.16 10.56
C HIS A 63 2.90 -9.18 9.24
N GLU A 64 2.47 -9.94 8.24
CA GLU A 64 3.11 -9.98 6.91
C GLU A 64 3.03 -8.61 6.23
N ALA A 65 1.90 -7.91 6.36
CA ALA A 65 1.72 -6.57 5.82
C ALA A 65 2.57 -5.53 6.58
N ILE A 66 2.61 -5.60 7.91
CA ILE A 66 3.44 -4.73 8.75
C ILE A 66 4.92 -4.92 8.45
N ASP A 67 5.38 -6.15 8.22
CA ASP A 67 6.76 -6.45 7.86
C ASP A 67 7.13 -5.80 6.52
N LEU A 68 6.30 -5.98 5.48
CA LEU A 68 6.49 -5.32 4.18
C LEU A 68 6.53 -3.79 4.28
N PHE A 69 5.64 -3.21 5.09
CA PHE A 69 5.63 -1.78 5.34
C PHE A 69 6.94 -1.33 5.99
N ASN A 70 7.38 -2.00 7.06
CA ASN A 70 8.61 -1.64 7.77
C ASN A 70 9.85 -1.83 6.88
N GLU A 71 9.92 -2.92 6.12
CA GLU A 71 10.99 -3.16 5.15
C GLU A 71 11.09 -2.04 4.11
N THR A 72 9.95 -1.58 3.60
CA THR A 72 9.90 -0.47 2.64
C THR A 72 10.39 0.83 3.27
N ILE A 73 9.95 1.13 4.50
CA ILE A 73 10.42 2.30 5.26
C ILE A 73 11.93 2.26 5.47
N GLU A 74 12.48 1.12 5.90
CA GLU A 74 13.91 0.98 6.14
C GLU A 74 14.73 1.06 4.84
N ALA A 75 14.21 0.51 3.73
CA ALA A 75 14.82 0.67 2.41
C ALA A 75 14.87 2.15 1.97
N ILE A 76 13.78 2.91 2.16
CA ILE A 76 13.74 4.35 1.87
C ILE A 76 14.70 5.12 2.78
N LYS A 77 14.82 4.76 4.05
CA LYS A 77 15.79 5.42 4.96
C LYS A 77 17.24 5.13 4.59
N ALA A 78 17.53 3.91 4.16
CA ALA A 78 18.88 3.48 3.80
C ALA A 78 19.38 4.20 2.54
N ASP A 79 18.52 4.31 1.52
CA ASP A 79 18.77 5.10 0.31
C ASP A 79 17.45 5.75 -0.15
N PRO A 80 17.23 7.05 0.14
CA PRO A 80 15.99 7.72 -0.20
C PRO A 80 15.68 7.77 -1.70
N ALA A 81 16.70 7.76 -2.56
CA ALA A 81 16.48 7.77 -3.99
C ALA A 81 16.07 6.37 -4.48
N GLN A 82 16.88 5.36 -4.16
CA GLN A 82 16.64 3.99 -4.61
C GLN A 82 15.40 3.37 -3.94
N GLY A 83 15.24 3.55 -2.63
CA GLY A 83 14.11 2.97 -1.89
C GLY A 83 12.76 3.55 -2.33
N ARG A 84 12.71 4.83 -2.72
CA ARG A 84 11.49 5.41 -3.32
C ARG A 84 11.21 4.84 -4.70
N GLU A 85 12.23 4.69 -5.54
CA GLU A 85 12.07 4.05 -6.85
C GLU A 85 11.58 2.61 -6.71
N ASP A 86 12.13 1.85 -5.75
CA ASP A 86 11.75 0.48 -5.48
C ASP A 86 10.32 0.37 -4.95
N ALA A 87 9.89 1.29 -4.07
CA ALA A 87 8.51 1.36 -3.58
C ALA A 87 7.51 1.72 -4.69
N LEU A 88 7.91 2.53 -5.67
CA LEU A 88 7.03 2.93 -6.78
C LEU A 88 6.82 1.83 -7.82
N LYS A 89 7.73 0.86 -7.95
CA LYS A 89 7.59 -0.26 -8.92
C LYS A 89 6.28 -1.06 -8.73
N PRO A 90 5.99 -1.65 -7.55
CA PRO A 90 4.76 -2.42 -7.36
C PRO A 90 3.49 -1.55 -7.48
N ILE A 91 3.58 -0.26 -7.15
CA ILE A 91 2.49 0.70 -7.34
C ILE A 91 2.21 0.89 -8.83
N ALA A 92 3.26 1.14 -9.63
CA ALA A 92 3.13 1.34 -11.07
C ALA A 92 2.58 0.10 -11.79
N ASP A 93 2.88 -1.12 -11.31
CA ASP A 93 2.34 -2.36 -11.88
C ASP A 93 0.80 -2.43 -11.77
N CYS A 94 0.24 -1.83 -10.70
CA CYS A 94 -1.20 -1.75 -10.47
C CYS A 94 -1.90 -0.77 -11.43
N ARG A 95 -1.18 0.06 -12.19
CA ARG A 95 -1.74 0.94 -13.23
C ARG A 95 -2.54 0.19 -14.30
N SER A 96 -2.18 -1.07 -14.54
CA SER A 96 -2.84 -1.92 -15.54
C SER A 96 -4.28 -2.31 -15.16
N ASP A 97 -4.63 -2.23 -13.88
CA ASP A 97 -5.97 -2.48 -13.35
C ASP A 97 -6.55 -1.19 -12.76
N ALA A 98 -7.57 -0.64 -13.41
CA ALA A 98 -8.20 0.61 -12.99
C ALA A 98 -8.83 0.51 -11.58
N GLY A 99 -9.31 -0.67 -11.17
CA GLY A 99 -9.85 -0.87 -9.83
C GLY A 99 -8.75 -0.81 -8.78
N ASP A 100 -7.60 -1.42 -9.07
CA ASP A 100 -6.45 -1.43 -8.16
C ASP A 100 -5.81 -0.05 -8.04
N ALA A 101 -5.64 0.65 -9.15
CA ALA A 101 -5.15 2.01 -9.18
C ALA A 101 -6.03 2.94 -8.33
N VAL A 102 -7.35 2.90 -8.52
CA VAL A 102 -8.30 3.70 -7.73
C VAL A 102 -8.23 3.33 -6.24
N LEU A 103 -8.09 2.05 -5.92
CA LEU A 103 -8.02 1.60 -4.53
C LEU A 103 -6.72 2.05 -3.85
N LEU A 104 -5.57 2.00 -4.53
CA LEU A 104 -4.30 2.48 -4.00
C LEU A 104 -4.33 3.97 -3.69
N VAL A 105 -4.94 4.80 -4.54
CA VAL A 105 -5.09 6.24 -4.26
C VAL A 105 -5.94 6.45 -3.00
N LYS A 106 -7.03 5.70 -2.83
CA LYS A 106 -7.85 5.76 -1.61
C LYS A 106 -7.08 5.33 -0.36
N VAL A 107 -6.22 4.32 -0.48
CA VAL A 107 -5.31 3.91 0.61
C VAL A 107 -4.34 5.03 0.95
N ALA A 108 -3.70 5.66 -0.04
CA ALA A 108 -2.78 6.78 0.17
C ALA A 108 -3.45 7.92 0.95
N LEU A 109 -4.67 8.30 0.54
CA LEU A 109 -5.47 9.31 1.21
C LEU A 109 -5.87 8.90 2.64
N ALA A 110 -6.25 7.64 2.85
CA ALA A 110 -6.64 7.14 4.17
C ALA A 110 -5.48 7.15 5.17
N VAL A 111 -4.24 6.94 4.72
CA VAL A 111 -3.04 7.04 5.56
C VAL A 111 -2.76 8.50 5.89
N GLY A 112 -2.74 9.38 4.88
CA GLY A 112 -2.36 10.79 5.06
C GLY A 112 -3.42 11.66 5.74
N GLN A 113 -4.72 11.36 5.64
CA GLN A 113 -5.75 12.18 6.28
C GLN A 113 -5.84 11.91 7.79
N VAL A 114 -5.09 12.66 8.59
CA VAL A 114 -5.32 12.74 10.03
C VAL A 114 -6.39 13.79 10.31
N ASP A 115 -7.52 13.38 10.90
CA ASP A 115 -8.67 14.24 11.22
C ASP A 115 -9.25 15.03 10.02
N GLY A 116 -9.11 14.50 8.81
CA GLY A 116 -9.60 15.11 7.57
C GLY A 116 -8.68 16.19 6.98
N VAL A 117 -7.44 16.31 7.48
CA VAL A 117 -6.43 17.22 6.93
C VAL A 117 -5.30 16.42 6.32
N LEU A 118 -4.96 16.74 5.07
CA LEU A 118 -3.79 16.24 4.37
C LEU A 118 -2.71 17.33 4.39
N LEU A 119 -1.57 17.04 5.00
CA LEU A 119 -0.44 17.97 5.06
C LEU A 119 0.20 18.11 3.67
N PRO A 120 0.89 19.24 3.39
CA PRO A 120 1.53 19.45 2.08
C PRO A 120 2.53 18.36 1.68
N SER A 121 3.26 17.78 2.64
CA SER A 121 4.21 16.68 2.41
C SER A 121 3.50 15.40 1.98
N GLU A 122 2.43 15.02 2.69
CA GLU A 122 1.61 13.85 2.39
C GLU A 122 0.88 14.00 1.05
N ARG A 123 0.37 15.22 0.78
CA ARG A 123 -0.25 15.56 -0.50
C ARG A 123 0.73 15.35 -1.65
N ALA A 124 1.95 15.84 -1.52
CA ALA A 124 2.98 15.66 -2.55
C ALA A 124 3.27 14.16 -2.81
N GLN A 125 3.26 13.32 -1.78
CA GLN A 125 3.38 11.87 -1.97
C GLN A 125 2.16 11.26 -2.67
N CYS A 126 0.95 11.69 -2.29
CA CYS A 126 -0.28 11.24 -2.96
C CYS A 126 -0.30 11.64 -4.45
N GLU A 127 0.21 12.82 -4.80
CA GLU A 127 0.36 13.28 -6.19
C GLU A 127 1.34 12.38 -6.96
N ILE A 128 2.51 12.07 -6.40
CA ILE A 128 3.49 11.15 -7.01
C ILE A 128 2.88 9.76 -7.25
N ILE A 129 2.10 9.26 -6.29
CA ILE A 129 1.43 7.95 -6.39
C ILE A 129 0.35 7.99 -7.49
N CYS A 130 -0.43 9.08 -7.56
CA CYS A 130 -1.41 9.27 -8.64
C CYS A 130 -0.73 9.29 -10.01
N GLU A 131 0.39 10.01 -10.15
CA GLU A 131 1.17 10.07 -11.40
C GLU A 131 1.67 8.68 -11.81
N ALA A 132 2.21 7.90 -10.88
CA ALA A 132 2.65 6.52 -11.13
C ALA A 132 1.51 5.62 -11.63
N LEU A 133 0.28 5.88 -11.17
CA LEU A 133 -0.93 5.17 -11.56
C LEU A 133 -1.62 5.78 -12.80
N GLY A 134 -1.14 6.91 -13.30
CA GLY A 134 -1.80 7.66 -14.40
C GLY A 134 -3.15 8.25 -14.03
N LEU A 135 -3.34 8.60 -12.75
CA LEU A 135 -4.54 9.22 -12.17
C LEU A 135 -4.26 10.67 -11.75
N THR A 136 -5.31 11.40 -11.39
CA THR A 136 -5.20 12.78 -10.87
C THR A 136 -5.77 12.85 -9.46
N LEU A 137 -5.02 13.42 -8.51
CA LEU A 137 -5.43 13.48 -7.10
C LEU A 137 -6.76 14.23 -6.91
N SER A 138 -7.00 15.29 -7.69
CA SER A 138 -8.23 16.09 -7.62
C SER A 138 -9.52 15.33 -7.94
N ASP A 139 -9.44 14.13 -8.54
CA ASP A 139 -10.62 13.29 -8.77
C ASP A 139 -11.11 12.60 -7.47
N PHE A 140 -10.33 12.69 -6.39
CA PHE A 140 -10.55 11.97 -5.12
C PHE A 140 -10.73 12.88 -3.89
N GLU A 141 -10.60 14.20 -4.06
CA GLU A 141 -10.79 15.23 -3.02
C GLU A 141 -12.18 15.85 -3.07
#